data_AF-A0A523VES0-F1
#
_entry.id   AF-A0A523VES0-F1
#
_cell.length_a   1.000
_cell.length_b   1.000
_cell.length_c   1.000
_cell.angle_alpha   90.00
_cell.angle_beta   90.00
_cell.angle_gamma   90.00
#
_symmetry.space_group_name_H-M   'P 1'
#
loop_
_entity.id
_entity.type
_entity.pdbx_description
1 polymer ?
#
loop_
_entity_poly.entity_id
_entity_poly.type
_entity_poly.pdbx_seq_one_letter_code
_entity_poly.pdbx_strand_id
1 'polypeptide(L)'
;MAKETKKKKKKEKVVSYIGTGRRKDSVARIRLVPGTGKVSINGKELEAFFNSNRFLIKMATSPLSYTENEQKYDTVVTVSGGGAAGQAGAIRHGIARDLENADESLRDSLKKAGFLTRDSRMKERRKYGLKKARKAPQFSKR
;
A
#
# COMPACT_ATOMS: atom_id res chain seq x y z
N MET A 1 -0.44 -21.31 47.21
CA MET A 1 0.00 -20.93 45.84
C MET A 1 -1.22 -20.69 44.96
N ALA A 2 -1.75 -19.47 44.94
CA ALA A 2 -2.92 -19.11 44.15
C ALA A 2 -2.50 -18.80 42.71
N LYS A 3 -3.09 -19.52 41.74
CA LYS A 3 -2.86 -19.27 40.30
C LYS A 3 -3.65 -18.02 39.89
N GLU A 4 -2.94 -16.95 39.52
CA GLU A 4 -3.53 -15.76 38.90
C GLU A 4 -4.19 -16.11 37.57
N THR A 5 -5.51 -16.00 37.52
CA THR A 5 -6.30 -16.15 36.29
C THR A 5 -6.17 -14.88 35.44
N LYS A 6 -5.45 -14.95 34.32
CA LYS A 6 -5.39 -13.87 33.31
C LYS A 6 -6.77 -13.62 32.71
N LYS A 7 -7.45 -12.54 33.14
CA LYS A 7 -8.69 -12.04 32.51
C LYS A 7 -8.45 -11.72 31.03
N LYS A 8 -9.12 -12.44 30.13
CA LYS A 8 -9.21 -12.08 28.70
C LYS A 8 -9.97 -10.75 28.57
N LYS A 9 -9.28 -9.66 28.24
CA LYS A 9 -9.90 -8.36 27.93
C LYS A 9 -10.85 -8.51 26.72
N LYS A 10 -12.11 -8.09 26.89
CA LYS A 10 -13.10 -7.95 25.81
C LYS A 10 -12.54 -6.99 24.76
N LYS A 11 -12.50 -7.41 23.50
CA LYS A 11 -12.11 -6.55 22.37
C LYS A 11 -13.23 -5.55 22.11
N GLU A 12 -12.97 -4.28 22.36
CA GLU A 12 -13.82 -3.18 21.89
C GLU A 12 -13.86 -3.18 20.37
N LYS A 13 -15.04 -2.94 19.79
CA LYS A 13 -15.23 -2.80 18.34
C LYS A 13 -14.65 -1.45 17.93
N VAL A 14 -13.36 -1.44 17.61
CA VAL A 14 -12.68 -0.26 17.06
C VAL A 14 -13.24 0.01 15.67
N VAL A 15 -13.65 1.25 15.40
CA VAL A 15 -14.03 1.69 14.05
C VAL A 15 -12.80 1.54 13.16
N SER A 16 -12.86 0.59 12.24
CA SER A 16 -11.78 0.32 11.30
C SER A 16 -12.31 0.48 9.88
N TYR A 17 -11.71 1.38 9.12
CA TYR A 17 -11.96 1.48 7.69
C TYR A 17 -11.13 0.43 6.97
N ILE A 18 -11.64 -0.06 5.83
CA ILE A 18 -10.94 -1.05 5.02
C ILE A 18 -10.60 -0.48 3.64
N GLY A 19 -9.32 -0.44 3.34
CA GLY A 19 -8.78 -0.06 2.04
C GLY A 19 -8.16 -1.25 1.32
N THR A 20 -8.32 -1.31 -0.01
CA THR A 20 -7.56 -2.27 -0.83
C THR A 20 -6.82 -1.56 -1.95
N GLY A 21 -5.55 -1.88 -2.11
CA GLY A 21 -4.69 -1.35 -3.16
C GLY A 21 -4.02 -2.46 -3.95
N ARG A 22 -3.84 -2.24 -5.26
CA ARG A 22 -3.21 -3.22 -6.16
C ARG A 22 -2.32 -2.53 -7.17
N ARG A 23 -1.12 -3.07 -7.38
CA ARG A 23 -0.19 -2.60 -8.43
C ARG A 23 0.63 -3.76 -8.95
N LYS A 24 0.61 -3.97 -10.28
CA LYS A 24 1.15 -5.17 -10.93
C LYS A 24 0.59 -6.41 -10.20
N ASP A 25 1.46 -7.24 -9.63
CA ASP A 25 1.12 -8.46 -8.92
C ASP A 25 1.02 -8.26 -7.39
N SER A 26 1.29 -7.04 -6.90
CA SER A 26 1.22 -6.72 -5.47
C SER A 26 -0.20 -6.35 -5.06
N VAL A 27 -0.66 -6.96 -3.97
CA VAL A 27 -1.96 -6.70 -3.33
C VAL A 27 -1.72 -6.24 -1.90
N ALA A 28 -2.30 -5.10 -1.55
CA ALA A 28 -2.29 -4.54 -0.20
C ALA A 28 -3.72 -4.46 0.35
N ARG A 29 -3.91 -4.96 1.56
CA ARG A 29 -5.14 -4.80 2.35
C ARG A 29 -4.78 -3.96 3.57
N ILE A 30 -5.45 -2.84 3.73
CA ILE A 30 -5.15 -1.84 4.74
C ILE A 30 -6.35 -1.71 5.68
N ARG A 31 -6.03 -1.49 6.95
CA ARG A 31 -6.98 -1.09 7.97
C ARG A 31 -6.49 0.21 8.58
N LEU A 32 -7.30 1.25 8.44
CA LEU A 32 -7.10 2.53 9.11
C LEU A 32 -7.79 2.51 10.46
N VAL A 33 -7.08 2.94 11.50
CA VAL A 33 -7.59 3.05 12.88
C VAL A 33 -7.25 4.46 13.38
N PRO A 34 -8.19 5.20 13.98
CA PRO A 34 -7.86 6.49 14.62
C PRO A 34 -6.86 6.27 15.76
N GLY A 35 -5.73 6.97 15.75
CA GLY A 35 -4.60 6.66 16.63
C GLY A 35 -3.42 7.64 16.54
N THR A 36 -2.22 7.13 16.83
CA THR A 36 -0.99 7.93 17.05
C THR A 36 -0.12 8.20 15.82
N GLY A 37 -0.45 7.63 14.66
CA GLY A 37 0.32 7.77 13.42
C GLY A 37 1.29 6.62 13.12
N LYS A 38 1.14 5.47 13.78
CA LYS A 38 2.00 4.30 13.57
C LYS A 38 1.59 3.56 12.31
N VAL A 39 2.56 3.34 11.41
CA VAL A 39 2.38 2.53 10.21
C VAL A 39 3.11 1.20 10.35
N SER A 40 2.35 0.11 10.32
CA SER A 40 2.87 -1.25 10.41
C SER A 40 2.56 -2.05 9.14
N ILE A 41 3.54 -2.81 8.63
CA ILE A 41 3.43 -3.62 7.42
C ILE A 41 3.80 -5.07 7.77
N ASN A 42 2.84 -5.99 7.64
CA ASN A 42 3.03 -7.42 7.97
C ASN A 42 3.65 -7.66 9.36
N GLY A 43 3.29 -6.82 10.34
CA GLY A 43 3.83 -6.90 11.72
C GLY A 43 5.24 -6.34 11.90
N LYS A 44 5.82 -5.69 10.88
CA LYS A 44 7.09 -4.96 10.94
C LYS A 44 6.86 -3.46 10.83
N GLU A 45 7.80 -2.68 11.34
CA GLU A 45 7.83 -1.23 11.14
C GLU A 45 8.14 -0.87 9.69
N LEU A 46 7.65 0.30 9.26
CA LEU A 46 7.71 0.74 7.87
C LEU A 46 9.15 0.87 7.35
N GLU A 47 10.08 1.33 8.18
CA GLU A 47 11.51 1.46 7.80
C GLU A 47 12.18 0.10 7.65
N ALA A 48 11.94 -0.80 8.60
CA ALA A 48 12.47 -2.16 8.59
C ALA A 48 11.92 -2.99 7.41
N PHE A 49 10.68 -2.76 6.99
CA PHE A 49 10.09 -3.47 5.86
C PHE A 49 10.71 -3.08 4.51
N PHE A 50 11.03 -1.80 4.33
CA PHE A 50 11.61 -1.29 3.08
C PHE A 50 13.14 -1.22 3.08
N ASN A 51 13.81 -1.83 4.06
CA ASN A 51 15.27 -1.75 4.24
C ASN A 51 15.77 -0.29 4.20
N SER A 52 15.07 0.61 4.89
CA SER A 52 15.38 2.05 4.95
C SER A 52 15.42 2.79 3.60
N ASN A 53 14.80 2.23 2.54
CA ASN A 53 14.71 2.93 1.26
C ASN A 53 13.74 4.11 1.34
N ARG A 54 14.29 5.32 1.51
CA ARG A 54 13.53 6.56 1.73
C ARG A 54 12.51 6.86 0.63
N PHE A 55 12.80 6.50 -0.61
CA PHE A 55 11.90 6.74 -1.74
C PHE A 55 10.62 5.88 -1.65
N LEU A 56 10.76 4.60 -1.29
CA LEU A 56 9.62 3.68 -1.15
C LEU A 56 8.75 4.05 0.05
N ILE A 57 9.40 4.43 1.15
CA ILE A 57 8.76 4.91 2.36
C ILE A 57 7.90 6.14 2.05
N LYS A 58 8.49 7.17 1.42
CA LYS A 58 7.78 8.38 1.04
C LYS A 58 6.64 8.10 0.05
N MET A 59 6.82 7.17 -0.89
CA MET A 59 5.74 6.76 -1.79
C MET A 59 4.56 6.16 -1.06
N ALA A 60 4.80 5.30 -0.06
CA ALA A 60 3.75 4.64 0.71
C ALA A 60 2.97 5.64 1.59
N THR A 61 3.67 6.57 2.24
CA THR A 61 3.07 7.55 3.17
C THR A 61 2.50 8.80 2.49
N SER A 62 2.84 9.05 1.22
CA SER A 62 2.43 10.23 0.45
C SER A 62 0.96 10.67 0.59
N PRO A 63 -0.06 9.80 0.59
CA PRO A 63 -1.45 10.23 0.78
C PRO A 63 -1.71 10.77 2.20
N LEU A 64 -1.09 10.21 3.23
CA LEU A 64 -1.20 10.71 4.61
C LEU A 64 -0.55 12.08 4.74
N SER A 65 0.65 12.25 4.16
CA SER A 65 1.37 13.52 4.13
C SER A 65 0.57 14.61 3.40
N TYR A 66 -0.08 14.26 2.29
CA TYR A 66 -0.85 15.21 1.49
C TYR A 66 -2.12 15.71 2.19
N THR A 67 -2.76 14.84 3.00
CA THR A 67 -3.95 15.19 3.77
C THR A 67 -3.64 15.67 5.20
N GLU A 68 -2.36 15.83 5.55
CA GLU A 68 -1.89 16.22 6.89
C GLU A 68 -2.47 15.34 8.03
N ASN A 69 -2.76 14.08 7.72
CA ASN A 69 -3.41 13.13 8.63
C ASN A 69 -2.44 12.08 9.19
N GLU A 70 -1.12 12.30 9.07
CA GLU A 70 -0.08 11.37 9.51
C GLU A 70 -0.17 11.05 11.01
N GLN A 71 -0.55 12.02 11.84
CA GLN A 71 -0.61 11.85 13.30
C GLN A 71 -1.98 11.37 13.81
N LYS A 72 -3.01 11.37 12.95
CA LYS A 72 -4.40 11.07 13.36
C LYS A 72 -4.76 9.59 13.23
N TYR A 73 -4.05 8.86 12.36
CA TYR A 73 -4.42 7.50 12.00
C TYR A 73 -3.25 6.54 12.10
N ASP A 74 -3.45 5.46 12.84
CA ASP A 74 -2.62 4.27 12.78
C ASP A 74 -3.02 3.42 11.56
N THR A 75 -2.04 2.96 10.80
CA THR A 75 -2.27 2.19 9.57
C THR A 75 -1.69 0.78 9.75
N VAL A 76 -2.56 -0.23 9.68
CA VAL A 76 -2.16 -1.63 9.68
C VAL A 76 -2.29 -2.20 8.28
N VAL A 77 -1.16 -2.56 7.68
CA VAL A 77 -1.09 -3.02 6.30
C VAL A 77 -0.71 -4.50 6.26
N THR A 78 -1.48 -5.27 5.49
CA THR A 78 -1.09 -6.63 5.07
C THR A 78 -0.83 -6.63 3.57
N VAL A 79 0.36 -7.08 3.16
CA VAL A 79 0.79 -7.05 1.75
C VAL A 79 1.30 -8.41 1.32
N SER A 80 0.91 -8.81 0.12
CA SER A 80 1.34 -10.04 -0.53
C SER A 80 1.65 -9.82 -2.01
N GLY A 81 2.66 -10.52 -2.54
CA GLY A 81 2.98 -10.56 -3.97
C GLY A 81 3.83 -9.38 -4.49
N GLY A 82 4.36 -9.57 -5.70
CA GLY A 82 5.24 -8.61 -6.40
C GLY A 82 6.56 -8.34 -5.67
N GLY A 83 7.05 -7.09 -5.76
CA GLY A 83 8.29 -6.65 -5.11
C GLY A 83 8.14 -5.28 -4.46
N ALA A 84 9.16 -4.81 -3.73
CA ALA A 84 9.07 -3.64 -2.83
C ALA A 84 8.45 -2.37 -3.47
N ALA A 85 8.84 -2.04 -4.71
CA ALA A 85 8.28 -0.87 -5.42
C ALA A 85 6.82 -1.05 -5.87
N GLY A 86 6.43 -2.29 -6.21
CA GLY A 86 5.04 -2.64 -6.50
C GLY A 86 4.19 -2.56 -5.23
N GLN A 87 4.71 -3.10 -4.13
CA GLN A 87 4.09 -3.10 -2.81
C GLN A 87 3.89 -1.69 -2.28
N ALA A 88 4.90 -0.82 -2.32
CA ALA A 88 4.77 0.59 -1.91
C ALA A 88 3.68 1.33 -2.71
N GLY A 89 3.61 1.10 -4.02
CA GLY A 89 2.56 1.69 -4.86
C GLY A 89 1.16 1.12 -4.58
N ALA A 90 1.06 -0.16 -4.24
CA ALA A 90 -0.20 -0.76 -3.80
C ALA A 90 -0.65 -0.19 -2.44
N ILE A 91 0.27 -0.01 -1.49
CA ILE A 91 0.01 0.61 -0.19
C ILE A 91 -0.51 2.04 -0.38
N ARG A 92 0.20 2.85 -1.17
CA ARG A 92 -0.18 4.23 -1.51
C ARG A 92 -1.64 4.32 -1.98
N HIS A 93 -2.01 3.46 -2.93
CA HIS A 93 -3.34 3.45 -3.52
C HIS A 93 -4.41 2.98 -2.51
N GLY A 94 -4.08 2.00 -1.68
CA GLY A 94 -5.02 1.49 -0.70
C GLY A 94 -5.25 2.46 0.47
N ILE A 95 -4.22 3.20 0.91
CA ILE A 95 -4.36 4.23 1.96
C ILE A 95 -5.26 5.35 1.46
N ALA A 96 -5.10 5.78 0.21
CA ALA A 96 -5.96 6.80 -0.39
C ALA A 96 -7.44 6.40 -0.40
N ARG A 97 -7.74 5.13 -0.73
CA ARG A 97 -9.11 4.59 -0.67
C ARG A 97 -9.64 4.48 0.74
N ASP A 98 -8.78 4.16 1.70
CA ASP A 98 -9.17 4.07 3.10
C ASP A 98 -9.50 5.45 3.69
N LEU A 99 -8.71 6.48 3.31
CA LEU A 99 -8.98 7.87 3.67
C LEU A 99 -10.27 8.40 3.04
N GLU A 100 -10.55 8.06 1.78
CA GLU A 100 -11.82 8.40 1.11
C GLU A 100 -13.02 7.79 1.85
N ASN A 101 -12.89 6.56 2.36
CA ASN A 101 -13.94 5.92 3.16
C ASN A 101 -14.11 6.55 4.55
N ALA A 102 -13.03 7.10 5.12
CA ALA A 102 -13.07 7.75 6.43
C ALA A 102 -13.67 9.16 6.34
N ASP A 103 -13.36 9.91 5.28
CA ASP A 103 -13.87 11.25 5.04
C ASP A 103 -14.05 11.47 3.52
N GLU A 104 -15.31 11.50 3.09
CA GLU A 104 -15.65 11.63 1.66
C GLU A 104 -15.31 13.02 1.10
N SER A 105 -15.12 14.03 1.95
CA SER A 105 -14.71 15.37 1.52
C SER A 105 -13.29 15.41 0.92
N LEU A 106 -12.44 14.44 1.29
CA LEU A 106 -11.06 14.32 0.81
C LEU A 106 -10.97 13.75 -0.62
N ARG A 107 -12.08 13.28 -1.19
CA ARG A 107 -12.10 12.64 -2.50
C ARG A 107 -11.57 13.55 -3.61
N ASP A 108 -12.00 14.81 -3.63
CA ASP A 108 -11.63 15.75 -4.69
C ASP A 108 -10.15 16.11 -4.66
N SER A 109 -9.59 16.30 -3.46
CA SER A 109 -8.16 16.59 -3.29
C SER A 109 -7.31 15.37 -3.67
N LEU A 110 -7.69 14.16 -3.21
CA LEU A 110 -6.99 12.92 -3.53
C LEU A 110 -7.07 12.55 -5.02
N LYS A 111 -8.19 12.86 -5.68
CA LYS A 111 -8.37 12.66 -7.11
C LYS A 111 -7.51 13.61 -7.93
N LYS A 112 -7.46 14.90 -7.56
CA LYS A 112 -6.59 15.90 -8.21
C LYS A 112 -5.11 15.53 -8.07
N ALA A 113 -4.70 15.02 -6.92
CA ALA A 113 -3.33 14.55 -6.69
C ALA A 113 -3.02 13.16 -7.31
N GLY A 114 -4.01 12.50 -7.92
CA GLY A 114 -3.84 11.24 -8.66
C GLY A 114 -3.63 10.00 -7.80
N PHE A 115 -3.99 10.02 -6.51
CA PHE A 115 -3.83 8.87 -5.59
C PHE A 115 -4.88 7.77 -5.79
N LEU A 116 -6.08 8.15 -6.25
CA LEU A 116 -7.20 7.23 -6.48
C LEU A 116 -7.11 6.50 -7.83
N THR A 117 -6.18 6.89 -8.71
CA THR A 117 -6.00 6.23 -10.00
C THR A 117 -5.10 5.00 -9.85
N ARG A 118 -5.59 3.83 -10.29
CA ARG A 118 -4.79 2.62 -10.35
C ARG A 118 -3.78 2.70 -11.49
N ASP A 119 -2.50 2.45 -11.21
CA ASP A 119 -1.46 2.30 -12.24
C ASP A 119 -1.71 1.03 -13.08
N SER A 120 -2.15 1.22 -14.32
CA SER A 120 -2.53 0.15 -15.25
C SER A 120 -1.33 -0.57 -15.88
N ARG A 121 -0.11 -0.04 -15.72
CA ARG A 121 1.08 -0.59 -16.38
C ARG A 121 1.42 -1.99 -15.84
N MET A 122 1.48 -2.95 -16.76
CA MET A 122 1.85 -4.33 -16.49
C MET A 122 2.95 -4.77 -17.45
N LYS A 123 3.71 -5.80 -17.09
CA LYS A 123 4.75 -6.35 -17.96
C LYS A 123 4.08 -7.02 -19.17
N GLU A 124 4.38 -6.52 -20.37
CA GLU A 124 3.94 -7.15 -21.61
C GLU A 124 4.54 -8.57 -21.74
N ARG A 125 3.74 -9.50 -22.26
CA ARG A 125 4.21 -10.86 -22.56
C ARG A 125 5.28 -10.85 -23.66
N ARG A 126 6.09 -11.91 -23.71
CA ARG A 126 6.96 -12.17 -24.86
C ARG A 126 6.09 -12.58 -26.06
N LYS A 127 6.31 -11.93 -27.21
CA LYS A 127 5.69 -12.31 -28.49
C LYS A 127 6.59 -13.32 -29.21
N TYR A 128 6.00 -14.22 -30.00
CA TYR A 128 6.76 -15.20 -30.78
C TYR A 128 7.66 -14.49 -31.80
N GLY A 129 8.81 -15.09 -32.14
CA GLY A 129 9.81 -14.47 -33.01
C GLY A 129 10.64 -13.34 -32.38
N LEU A 130 10.22 -12.79 -31.23
CA LEU A 130 10.96 -11.75 -30.51
C LEU A 130 11.75 -12.31 -29.31
N LYS A 131 12.87 -11.66 -28.96
CA LYS A 131 13.70 -11.98 -27.78
C LYS A 131 13.04 -11.54 -26.46
N LYS A 132 12.26 -10.46 -26.49
CA LYS A 132 11.45 -9.94 -25.35
C LYS A 132 10.09 -9.44 -25.87
N ALA A 133 9.35 -8.64 -25.10
CA ALA A 133 8.05 -8.09 -25.53
C ALA A 133 8.11 -7.34 -26.87
N ARG A 134 9.17 -6.54 -27.09
CA ARG A 134 9.37 -5.74 -28.32
C ARG A 134 10.76 -5.88 -28.96
N LYS A 135 11.72 -6.53 -28.29
CA LYS A 135 13.10 -6.67 -28.78
C LYS A 135 13.17 -7.72 -29.89
N ALA A 136 13.35 -7.28 -31.13
CA ALA A 136 13.62 -8.15 -32.27
C ALA A 136 15.05 -8.73 -32.23
N PRO A 137 15.29 -9.92 -32.80
CA PRO A 137 16.64 -10.35 -33.14
C PRO A 137 17.26 -9.41 -34.19
N GLN A 138 18.59 -9.38 -34.27
CA GLN A 138 19.29 -8.64 -35.33
C GLN A 138 19.00 -9.32 -36.67
N PHE A 139 18.57 -8.54 -37.66
CA PHE A 139 18.34 -9.01 -39.03
C PHE A 139 19.52 -8.60 -39.91
N SER A 140 20.04 -9.54 -40.70
CA SER A 140 21.03 -9.27 -41.74
C SER A 140 20.30 -9.17 -43.07
N LYS A 141 20.27 -7.97 -43.67
CA LYS A 141 19.83 -7.77 -45.05
C LYS A 141 20.95 -8.28 -45.98
N ARG A 142 20.57 -9.10 -46.96
CA ARG A 142 21.40 -9.49 -48.10
C ARG A 142 20.87 -8.82 -49.35
#